data_AF-A0A6C0JK64-F1
#
_entry.id   AF-A0A6C0JK64-F1
#
_cell.length_a   1.000
_cell.length_b   1.000
_cell.length_c   1.000
_cell.angle_alpha   90.00
_cell.angle_beta   90.00
_cell.angle_gamma   90.00
#
_symmetry.space_group_name_H-M   'P 1'
#
loop_
_entity.id
_entity.type
_entity.pdbx_description
1 polymer ?
#
loop_
_entity_poly.entity_id
_entity_poly.type
_entity_poly.pdbx_seq_one_letter_code
_entity_poly.pdbx_strand_id
1 'polypeptide(L)'
;MSDVKLTNQYVNHWNKLWFLYITNHPSINWCFPFLSFNDNITIETLLEYPHYNWSVNLFCQNKNVTPEIIERHPDFLWNYQYLSLNNNMTWNFIKNNLDKSWNFQLLSKSLAITIDIVLEHPQLDWNYTNLTLNPNISLDIIKKYPHLNWNYEFLAANPNIFWEDIIDPSNNIIMNFTAISNNINITPFIVENNPDYPWIFEILSKNEHFDFDYICNFPDKSWQLDILAMNKSITFEKILQQKDTKWGNFLLLNVDLFIKNNKNFNWSVLEYAIENNLLNMNNCLDIFPKSFEDEKIEYIQYRNNQKDYVNFIFEDLMAVVWQPANIDFFQYLDSDFGYRNL
;
A
#
# COMPACT_ATOMS: atom_id res chain seq x y z
N MET A 1 -15.05 3.88 -21.08
CA MET A 1 -15.19 5.10 -20.25
C MET A 1 -16.23 4.95 -19.12
N SER A 2 -17.17 4.00 -19.22
CA SER A 2 -18.16 3.66 -18.17
C SER A 2 -17.53 2.98 -16.94
N ASP A 3 -16.62 2.04 -17.15
CA ASP A 3 -16.21 1.09 -16.10
C ASP A 3 -15.33 1.76 -15.03
N VAL A 4 -14.39 2.62 -15.44
CA VAL A 4 -13.53 3.38 -14.51
C VAL A 4 -14.34 4.31 -13.58
N LYS A 5 -15.39 4.96 -14.11
CA LYS A 5 -16.26 5.83 -13.29
C LYS A 5 -17.08 5.01 -12.29
N LEU A 6 -17.49 3.80 -12.66
CA LEU A 6 -18.25 2.90 -11.79
C LEU A 6 -17.39 2.32 -10.69
N THR A 7 -16.16 1.91 -11.00
CA THR A 7 -15.18 1.46 -10.00
C THR A 7 -14.94 2.57 -8.98
N ASN A 8 -14.73 3.81 -9.41
CA ASN A 8 -14.52 4.94 -8.50
C ASN A 8 -15.73 5.22 -7.61
N GLN A 9 -16.96 5.08 -8.14
CA GLN A 9 -18.17 5.25 -7.33
C GLN A 9 -18.26 4.21 -6.21
N TYR A 10 -18.00 2.94 -6.50
CA TYR A 10 -18.06 1.88 -5.48
C TYR A 10 -16.88 1.95 -4.50
N VAL A 11 -15.70 2.36 -4.95
CA VAL A 11 -14.55 2.65 -4.06
C VAL A 11 -14.92 3.75 -3.06
N ASN A 12 -15.51 4.86 -3.52
CA ASN A 12 -15.93 5.93 -2.63
C ASN A 12 -17.01 5.47 -1.64
N HIS A 13 -17.94 4.62 -2.08
CA HIS A 13 -18.95 4.06 -1.18
C HIS A 13 -18.34 3.11 -0.15
N TRP A 14 -17.41 2.25 -0.55
CA TRP A 14 -16.67 1.38 0.37
C TRP A 14 -15.92 2.20 1.42
N ASN A 15 -15.17 3.22 1.01
CA ASN A 15 -14.43 4.10 1.90
C ASN A 15 -15.36 4.73 2.97
N LYS A 16 -16.56 5.15 2.56
CA LYS A 16 -17.59 5.66 3.47
C LYS A 16 -18.09 4.60 4.45
N LEU A 17 -18.44 3.40 3.98
CA LEU A 17 -18.90 2.30 4.85
C LEU A 17 -17.81 1.89 5.85
N TRP A 18 -16.57 1.80 5.37
CA TRP A 18 -15.41 1.49 6.20
C TRP A 18 -15.22 2.53 7.31
N PHE A 19 -15.34 3.82 6.97
CA PHE A 19 -15.23 4.87 7.99
C PHE A 19 -16.45 4.91 8.93
N LEU A 20 -17.65 4.61 8.43
CA LEU A 20 -18.85 4.49 9.26
C LEU A 20 -18.70 3.40 10.34
N TYR A 21 -18.07 2.28 10.01
CA TYR A 21 -17.74 1.25 11.00
C TYR A 21 -16.93 1.85 12.16
N ILE A 22 -15.84 2.56 11.86
CA ILE A 22 -15.00 3.21 12.89
C ILE A 22 -15.85 4.10 13.79
N THR A 23 -16.71 4.93 13.20
CA THR A 23 -17.57 5.84 13.98
C THR A 23 -18.67 5.13 14.79
N ASN A 24 -19.08 3.93 14.40
CA ASN A 24 -20.08 3.11 15.08
C ASN A 24 -19.51 2.26 16.22
N HIS A 25 -18.19 2.16 16.35
CA HIS A 25 -17.50 1.45 17.42
C HIS A 25 -16.68 2.39 18.32
N PRO A 26 -17.29 3.37 19.02
CA PRO A 26 -16.58 4.38 19.80
C PRO A 26 -15.92 3.83 21.07
N SER A 27 -16.25 2.60 21.48
CA SER A 27 -15.59 1.91 22.59
C SER A 27 -14.17 1.44 22.25
N ILE A 28 -13.82 1.38 20.96
CA ILE A 28 -12.46 1.09 20.50
C ILE A 28 -11.67 2.41 20.48
N ASN A 29 -10.45 2.37 21.00
CA ASN A 29 -9.54 3.51 20.96
C ASN A 29 -8.88 3.64 19.58
N TRP A 30 -9.53 4.35 18.66
CA TRP A 30 -9.04 4.57 17.30
C TRP A 30 -8.00 5.68 17.22
N CYS A 31 -6.90 5.44 16.51
CA CYS A 31 -5.84 6.42 16.35
C CYS A 31 -5.92 7.19 15.02
N PHE A 32 -6.66 8.29 15.02
CA PHE A 32 -6.87 9.15 13.85
C PHE A 32 -5.59 9.67 13.17
N PRO A 33 -4.52 10.04 13.89
CA PRO A 33 -3.25 10.40 13.26
C PRO A 33 -2.74 9.32 12.29
N PHE A 34 -2.77 8.05 12.68
CA PHE A 34 -2.32 6.96 11.81
C PHE A 34 -3.39 6.52 10.81
N LEU A 35 -4.68 6.60 11.15
CA LEU A 35 -5.76 6.40 10.17
C LEU A 35 -5.63 7.36 8.99
N SER A 36 -5.04 8.54 9.20
CA SER A 36 -4.75 9.50 8.12
C SER A 36 -3.92 8.88 6.98
N PHE A 37 -3.09 7.88 7.26
CA PHE A 37 -2.30 7.16 6.25
C PHE A 37 -3.06 6.01 5.57
N ASN A 38 -4.29 5.71 6.00
CA ASN A 38 -5.07 4.58 5.49
C ASN A 38 -5.62 4.85 4.08
N ASP A 39 -5.50 3.84 3.22
CA ASP A 39 -5.96 3.81 1.83
C ASP A 39 -7.47 4.06 1.59
N ASN A 40 -8.30 4.00 2.62
CA ASN A 40 -9.74 4.33 2.57
C ASN A 40 -10.02 5.77 3.03
N ILE A 41 -9.07 6.45 3.64
CA ILE A 41 -9.21 7.86 4.02
C ILE A 41 -8.94 8.72 2.78
N THR A 42 -9.90 9.59 2.47
CA THR A 42 -9.81 10.57 1.38
C THR A 42 -9.80 11.99 1.94
N ILE A 43 -9.49 12.96 1.08
CA ILE A 43 -9.53 14.38 1.47
C ILE A 43 -10.95 14.78 1.89
N GLU A 44 -11.98 14.23 1.23
CA GLU A 44 -13.38 14.44 1.60
C GLU A 44 -13.67 13.95 3.02
N THR A 45 -13.10 12.82 3.45
CA THR A 45 -13.25 12.34 4.83
C THR A 45 -12.68 13.34 5.84
N LEU A 46 -11.49 13.89 5.58
CA LEU A 46 -10.87 14.90 6.43
C LEU A 46 -11.73 16.17 6.52
N LEU A 47 -12.30 16.60 5.39
CA LEU A 47 -13.13 17.80 5.30
C LEU A 47 -14.52 17.62 5.94
N GLU A 48 -15.12 16.43 5.83
CA GLU A 48 -16.43 16.10 6.40
C GLU A 48 -16.35 15.89 7.92
N TYR A 49 -15.24 15.35 8.42
CA TYR A 49 -15.03 15.06 9.84
C TYR A 49 -13.81 15.81 10.44
N PRO A 50 -13.82 17.16 10.44
CA PRO A 50 -12.66 17.96 10.85
C PRO A 50 -12.41 17.97 12.36
N HIS A 51 -13.34 17.42 13.16
CA HIS A 51 -13.23 17.37 14.62
C HIS A 51 -12.30 16.25 15.12
N TYR A 52 -11.95 15.28 14.27
CA TYR A 52 -10.94 14.28 14.58
C TYR A 52 -9.53 14.85 14.39
N ASN A 53 -8.58 14.39 15.20
CA ASN A 53 -7.19 14.82 15.14
C ASN A 53 -6.44 14.11 13.99
N TRP A 54 -6.75 14.48 12.75
CA TRP A 54 -6.07 13.97 11.56
C TRP A 54 -4.63 14.49 11.48
N SER A 55 -3.70 13.61 11.09
CA SER A 55 -2.32 13.99 10.78
C SER A 55 -2.19 14.31 9.30
N VAL A 56 -2.18 15.61 8.97
CA VAL A 56 -1.95 16.09 7.60
C VAL A 56 -0.64 15.55 7.02
N ASN A 57 0.42 15.46 7.83
CA ASN A 57 1.73 14.96 7.41
C ASN A 57 1.68 13.48 7.01
N LEU A 58 0.94 12.65 7.75
CA LEU A 58 0.74 11.24 7.40
C LEU A 58 -0.22 11.11 6.21
N PHE A 59 -1.27 11.93 6.15
CA PHE A 59 -2.16 11.98 5.00
C PHE A 59 -1.43 12.35 3.70
N CYS A 60 -0.48 13.28 3.73
CA CYS A 60 0.32 13.65 2.55
C CYS A 60 1.09 12.46 1.96
N GLN A 61 1.39 11.41 2.73
CA GLN A 61 2.07 10.21 2.22
C GLN A 61 1.09 9.16 1.67
N ASN A 62 -0.22 9.37 1.85
CA ASN A 62 -1.27 8.43 1.47
C ASN A 62 -1.35 8.24 -0.04
N LYS A 63 -1.64 7.01 -0.50
CA LYS A 63 -1.78 6.68 -1.93
C LYS A 63 -2.96 7.37 -2.62
N ASN A 64 -3.90 7.91 -1.86
CA ASN A 64 -5.01 8.69 -2.40
C ASN A 64 -4.61 10.15 -2.70
N VAL A 65 -3.47 10.62 -2.19
CA VAL A 65 -2.96 11.95 -2.49
C VAL A 65 -2.18 11.89 -3.81
N THR A 66 -2.72 12.56 -4.82
CA THR A 66 -2.15 12.66 -6.17
C THR A 66 -2.03 14.14 -6.56
N PRO A 67 -1.22 14.48 -7.59
CA PRO A 67 -1.18 15.84 -8.13
C PRO A 67 -2.56 16.43 -8.42
N GLU A 68 -3.47 15.64 -8.99
CA GLU A 68 -4.83 16.06 -9.31
C GLU A 68 -5.65 16.41 -8.06
N ILE A 69 -5.52 15.63 -6.98
CA ILE A 69 -6.18 15.94 -5.70
C ILE A 69 -5.63 17.25 -5.10
N ILE A 70 -4.32 17.45 -5.16
CA ILE A 70 -3.69 18.68 -4.66
C ILE A 70 -4.20 19.90 -5.44
N GLU A 71 -4.28 19.80 -6.77
CA GLU A 71 -4.76 20.87 -7.65
C GLU A 71 -6.24 21.20 -7.45
N ARG A 72 -7.09 20.20 -7.15
CA ARG A 72 -8.52 20.40 -6.84
C ARG A 72 -8.77 21.02 -5.46
N HIS A 73 -7.80 20.90 -4.54
CA HIS A 73 -7.90 21.41 -3.18
C HIS A 73 -6.72 22.35 -2.85
N PRO A 74 -6.61 23.50 -3.54
CA PRO A 74 -5.48 24.40 -3.37
C PRO A 74 -5.44 25.08 -2.00
N ASP A 75 -6.61 25.23 -1.36
CA ASP A 75 -6.74 25.84 -0.02
C ASP A 75 -6.39 24.88 1.12
N PHE A 76 -6.20 23.59 0.83
CA PHE A 76 -5.76 22.63 1.83
C PHE A 76 -4.26 22.82 2.11
N LEU A 77 -3.87 22.81 3.39
CA LEU A 77 -2.51 23.07 3.83
C LEU A 77 -1.59 21.85 3.61
N TRP A 78 -1.31 21.52 2.36
CA TRP A 78 -0.44 20.42 1.98
C TRP A 78 0.99 20.60 2.50
N ASN A 79 1.57 19.53 3.05
CA ASN A 79 2.95 19.53 3.51
C ASN A 79 3.88 18.91 2.45
N TYR A 80 4.54 19.77 1.67
CA TYR A 80 5.44 19.38 0.58
C TYR A 80 6.69 18.59 1.02
N GLN A 81 7.14 18.75 2.26
CA GLN A 81 8.22 17.92 2.80
C GLN A 81 7.77 16.47 2.95
N TYR A 82 6.53 16.23 3.37
CA TYR A 82 5.97 14.88 3.48
C TYR A 82 5.44 14.34 2.15
N LEU A 83 4.97 15.20 1.23
CA LEU A 83 4.70 14.80 -0.15
C LEU A 83 5.96 14.28 -0.86
N SER A 84 7.16 14.69 -0.42
CA SER A 84 8.43 14.17 -0.94
C SER A 84 8.62 12.67 -0.70
N LEU A 85 7.85 12.08 0.24
CA LEU A 85 7.81 10.63 0.50
C LEU A 85 6.67 9.92 -0.24
N ASN A 86 5.80 10.67 -0.93
CA ASN A 86 4.65 10.10 -1.62
C ASN A 86 5.04 9.61 -3.02
N ASN A 87 4.83 8.32 -3.26
CA ASN A 87 5.19 7.65 -4.51
C ASN A 87 4.32 8.03 -5.73
N ASN A 88 3.20 8.73 -5.53
CA ASN A 88 2.35 9.21 -6.61
C ASN A 88 2.81 10.55 -7.19
N MET A 89 3.74 11.24 -6.53
CA MET A 89 4.25 12.52 -7.03
C MET A 89 5.07 12.27 -8.30
N THR A 90 4.76 13.01 -9.36
CA THR A 90 5.50 12.92 -10.62
C THR A 90 6.57 14.01 -10.67
N TRP A 91 7.66 13.74 -11.41
CA TRP A 91 8.68 14.76 -11.62
C TRP A 91 8.10 16.04 -12.26
N ASN A 92 7.16 15.92 -13.20
CA ASN A 92 6.53 17.08 -13.82
C ASN A 92 5.77 17.95 -12.80
N PHE A 93 5.05 17.33 -11.86
CA PHE A 93 4.36 18.08 -10.80
C PHE A 93 5.36 18.77 -9.87
N ILE A 94 6.42 18.07 -9.47
CA ILE A 94 7.50 18.62 -8.62
C ILE A 94 8.17 19.80 -9.34
N LYS A 95 8.54 19.63 -10.60
CA LYS A 95 9.19 20.62 -11.46
C LYS A 95 8.35 21.89 -11.64
N ASN A 96 7.03 21.75 -11.74
CA ASN A 96 6.12 22.89 -11.87
C ASN A 96 5.88 23.62 -10.54
N ASN A 97 6.24 23.00 -9.42
CA ASN A 97 6.04 23.53 -8.06
C ASN A 97 7.36 23.57 -7.28
N LEU A 98 8.47 23.93 -7.94
CA LEU A 98 9.80 24.01 -7.32
C LEU A 98 9.92 25.12 -6.29
N ASP A 99 8.99 26.07 -6.26
CA ASP A 99 8.88 27.11 -5.23
C ASP A 99 8.43 26.55 -3.86
N LYS A 100 7.88 25.33 -3.83
CA LYS A 100 7.44 24.68 -2.60
C LYS A 100 8.60 24.01 -1.86
N SER A 101 8.41 23.80 -0.57
CA SER A 101 9.43 23.23 0.33
C SER A 101 9.58 21.71 0.19
N TRP A 102 9.95 21.23 -1.00
CA TRP A 102 10.29 19.84 -1.24
C TRP A 102 11.57 19.43 -0.51
N ASN A 103 11.66 18.16 -0.12
CA ASN A 103 12.88 17.57 0.40
C ASN A 103 13.51 16.66 -0.67
N PHE A 104 14.50 17.20 -1.39
CA PHE A 104 15.19 16.49 -2.47
C PHE A 104 16.03 15.30 -1.98
N GLN A 105 16.49 15.32 -0.73
CA GLN A 105 17.15 14.17 -0.11
C GLN A 105 16.20 12.99 0.01
N LEU A 106 14.92 13.21 0.37
CA LEU A 106 13.90 12.17 0.43
C LEU A 106 13.44 11.75 -0.98
N LEU A 107 13.22 12.72 -1.87
CA LEU A 107 12.86 12.45 -3.28
C LEU A 107 13.91 11.61 -4.01
N SER A 108 15.17 11.66 -3.58
CA SER A 108 16.25 10.84 -4.15
C SER A 108 15.94 9.34 -4.18
N LYS A 109 15.05 8.84 -3.29
CA LYS A 109 14.60 7.44 -3.28
C LYS A 109 13.32 7.20 -4.10
N SER A 110 12.66 8.25 -4.57
CA SER A 110 11.39 8.18 -5.30
C SER A 110 11.55 7.56 -6.68
N LEU A 111 10.57 6.75 -7.08
CA LEU A 111 10.45 6.19 -8.44
C LEU A 111 10.21 7.26 -9.51
N ALA A 112 9.86 8.49 -9.12
CA ALA A 112 9.74 9.61 -10.04
C ALA A 112 11.11 10.20 -10.46
N ILE A 113 12.19 9.84 -9.77
CA ILE A 113 13.53 10.35 -10.02
C ILE A 113 14.35 9.34 -10.83
N THR A 114 14.94 9.82 -11.92
CA THR A 114 15.86 9.08 -12.78
C THR A 114 17.25 9.71 -12.74
N ILE A 115 18.27 8.99 -13.21
CA ILE A 115 19.61 9.55 -13.31
C ILE A 115 19.66 10.79 -14.23
N ASP A 116 18.87 10.80 -15.30
CA ASP A 116 18.84 11.94 -16.23
C ASP A 116 18.31 13.21 -15.53
N ILE A 117 17.29 13.08 -14.68
CA ILE A 117 16.78 14.20 -13.87
C ILE A 117 17.87 14.73 -12.92
N VAL A 118 18.62 13.84 -12.28
CA VAL A 118 19.71 14.21 -11.37
C VAL A 118 20.81 14.98 -12.12
N LEU A 119 21.17 14.51 -13.33
CA LEU A 119 22.19 15.13 -14.18
C LEU A 119 21.73 16.47 -14.78
N GLU A 120 20.46 16.61 -15.14
CA GLU A 120 19.87 17.86 -15.64
C GLU A 120 19.70 18.93 -14.54
N HIS A 121 19.54 18.50 -13.29
CA HIS A 121 19.30 19.38 -12.14
C HIS A 121 20.31 19.15 -11.00
N PRO A 122 21.63 19.35 -11.24
CA PRO A 122 22.67 19.06 -10.26
C PRO A 122 22.69 20.02 -9.06
N GLN A 123 22.01 21.17 -9.17
CA GLN A 123 21.91 22.18 -8.10
C GLN A 123 20.94 21.79 -6.98
N LEU A 124 20.14 20.73 -7.17
CA LEU A 124 19.23 20.24 -6.15
C LEU A 124 19.98 19.33 -5.18
N ASP A 125 19.59 19.36 -3.90
CA ASP A 125 20.27 18.62 -2.82
C ASP A 125 19.95 17.12 -2.84
N TRP A 126 20.41 16.42 -3.88
CA TRP A 126 20.28 14.98 -4.03
C TRP A 126 21.11 14.22 -2.99
N ASN A 127 20.53 13.17 -2.40
CA ASN A 127 21.22 12.27 -1.50
C ASN A 127 21.64 11.01 -2.25
N TYR A 128 22.94 10.84 -2.46
CA TYR A 128 23.48 9.72 -3.24
C TYR A 128 23.35 8.35 -2.56
N THR A 129 23.26 8.28 -1.23
CA THR A 129 22.90 7.03 -0.54
C THR A 129 21.48 6.61 -0.91
N ASN A 130 20.54 7.54 -0.91
CA ASN A 130 19.14 7.28 -1.32
C ASN A 130 19.02 6.98 -2.82
N LEU A 131 19.78 7.66 -3.67
CA LEU A 131 19.88 7.31 -5.10
C LEU A 131 20.47 5.92 -5.29
N THR A 132 21.48 5.54 -4.50
CA THR A 132 22.06 4.18 -4.55
C THR A 132 21.02 3.12 -4.21
N LEU A 133 20.00 3.43 -3.40
CA LEU A 133 18.91 2.51 -3.07
C LEU A 133 17.68 2.68 -3.97
N ASN A 134 17.73 3.57 -4.97
CA ASN A 134 16.60 3.87 -5.84
C ASN A 134 16.44 2.79 -6.92
N PRO A 135 15.22 2.21 -7.09
CA PRO A 135 14.96 1.19 -8.12
C PRO A 135 15.16 1.64 -9.57
N ASN A 136 15.30 2.94 -9.85
CA ASN A 136 15.64 3.44 -11.19
C ASN A 136 17.16 3.52 -11.43
N ILE A 137 17.98 3.22 -10.42
CA ILE A 137 19.43 3.21 -10.52
C ILE A 137 19.89 1.75 -10.59
N SER A 138 20.44 1.35 -11.74
CA SER A 138 21.03 0.03 -11.96
C SER A 138 22.55 0.04 -11.76
N LEU A 139 23.14 -1.15 -11.67
CA LEU A 139 24.61 -1.30 -11.64
C LEU A 139 25.27 -0.68 -12.88
N ASP A 140 24.66 -0.80 -14.05
CA ASP A 140 25.17 -0.20 -15.29
C ASP A 140 25.21 1.32 -15.24
N ILE A 141 24.21 1.96 -14.61
CA ILE A 141 24.19 3.40 -14.40
C ILE A 141 25.36 3.81 -13.50
N ILE A 142 25.60 3.07 -12.42
CA ILE A 142 26.71 3.32 -11.49
C ILE A 142 28.06 3.18 -12.20
N LYS A 143 28.24 2.11 -12.99
CA LYS A 143 29.44 1.88 -13.81
C LYS A 143 29.64 2.96 -14.87
N LYS A 144 28.56 3.49 -15.46
CA LYS A 144 28.61 4.56 -16.47
C LYS A 144 28.98 5.91 -15.87
N TYR A 145 28.56 6.18 -14.63
CA TYR A 145 28.83 7.44 -13.93
C TYR A 145 29.59 7.23 -12.62
N PRO A 146 30.83 6.70 -12.66
CA PRO A 146 31.58 6.33 -11.45
C PRO A 146 32.13 7.54 -10.68
N HIS A 147 32.06 8.73 -11.27
CA HIS A 147 32.51 9.99 -10.66
C HIS A 147 31.47 10.60 -9.70
N LEU A 148 30.24 10.06 -9.70
CA LEU A 148 29.21 10.45 -8.75
C LEU A 148 29.45 9.77 -7.40
N ASN A 149 28.97 10.39 -6.32
CA ASN A 149 29.25 9.96 -4.94
C ASN A 149 28.40 8.76 -4.49
N TRP A 150 28.34 7.70 -5.29
CA TRP A 150 27.61 6.48 -4.97
C TRP A 150 28.06 5.85 -3.65
N ASN A 151 27.11 5.27 -2.91
CA ASN A 151 27.41 4.63 -1.64
C ASN A 151 27.59 3.12 -1.80
N TYR A 152 28.82 2.70 -2.09
CA TYR A 152 29.17 1.30 -2.34
C TYR A 152 28.93 0.36 -1.13
N GLU A 153 28.86 0.89 0.10
CA GLU A 153 28.55 0.07 1.29
C GLU A 153 27.09 -0.41 1.30
N PHE A 154 26.18 0.37 0.71
CA PHE A 154 24.76 0.03 0.63
C PHE A 154 24.34 -0.48 -0.76
N LEU A 155 25.27 -0.56 -1.71
CA LEU A 155 24.99 -0.96 -3.08
C LEU A 155 24.33 -2.35 -3.14
N ALA A 156 24.81 -3.30 -2.32
CA ALA A 156 24.23 -4.63 -2.25
C ALA A 156 22.75 -4.63 -1.84
N ALA A 157 22.22 -3.57 -1.20
CA ALA A 157 20.81 -3.46 -0.84
C ALA A 157 19.92 -2.84 -1.94
N ASN A 158 20.50 -2.42 -3.08
CA ASN A 158 19.74 -1.91 -4.21
C ASN A 158 18.92 -3.05 -4.84
N PRO A 159 17.62 -2.86 -5.15
CA PRO A 159 16.76 -3.92 -5.69
C PRO A 159 17.12 -4.38 -7.11
N ASN A 160 17.96 -3.65 -7.85
CA ASN A 160 18.51 -4.06 -9.15
C ASN A 160 19.87 -4.77 -9.03
N ILE A 161 20.32 -5.09 -7.82
CA ILE A 161 21.53 -5.88 -7.59
C ILE A 161 21.11 -7.31 -7.24
N PHE A 162 21.66 -8.27 -7.97
CA PHE A 162 21.43 -9.70 -7.76
C PHE A 162 22.61 -10.37 -7.06
N TRP A 163 22.42 -11.60 -6.60
CA TRP A 163 23.46 -12.34 -5.89
C TRP A 163 24.72 -12.50 -6.74
N GLU A 164 24.57 -12.75 -8.03
CA GLU A 164 25.66 -12.89 -9.01
C GLU A 164 26.48 -11.59 -9.11
N ASP A 165 25.83 -10.43 -9.03
CA ASP A 165 26.51 -9.14 -9.06
C ASP A 165 27.38 -8.93 -7.81
N ILE A 166 26.89 -9.40 -6.65
CA ILE A 166 27.57 -9.26 -5.34
C ILE A 166 28.84 -10.10 -5.29
N ILE A 167 28.80 -11.32 -5.83
CA ILE A 167 29.93 -12.25 -5.80
C ILE A 167 30.91 -12.05 -6.95
N ASP A 168 30.56 -11.28 -7.99
CA ASP A 168 31.47 -10.91 -9.07
C ASP A 168 32.46 -9.82 -8.60
N PRO A 169 33.76 -10.14 -8.47
CA PRO A 169 34.75 -9.19 -7.98
C PRO A 169 34.97 -7.98 -8.91
N SER A 170 34.58 -8.07 -10.19
CA SER A 170 34.70 -6.95 -11.13
C SER A 170 33.74 -5.80 -10.84
N ASN A 171 32.69 -6.04 -10.07
CA ASN A 171 31.68 -5.04 -9.71
C ASN A 171 32.09 -4.16 -8.51
N ASN A 172 33.15 -4.53 -7.78
CA ASN A 172 33.63 -3.81 -6.59
C ASN A 172 32.52 -3.53 -5.54
N ILE A 173 31.55 -4.44 -5.41
CA ILE A 173 30.52 -4.33 -4.37
C ILE A 173 31.15 -4.69 -3.02
N ILE A 174 30.98 -3.81 -2.03
CA ILE A 174 31.51 -4.05 -0.68
C ILE A 174 30.66 -5.13 -0.01
N MET A 175 31.32 -6.12 0.58
CA MET A 175 30.69 -7.19 1.37
C MET A 175 30.19 -6.65 2.72
N ASN A 176 29.12 -5.87 2.68
CA ASN A 176 28.38 -5.43 3.85
C ASN A 176 27.20 -6.39 4.08
N PHE A 177 27.32 -7.28 5.06
CA PHE A 177 26.31 -8.33 5.31
C PHE A 177 24.95 -7.80 5.74
N THR A 178 24.89 -6.59 6.32
CA THR A 178 23.62 -5.89 6.58
C THR A 178 22.96 -5.50 5.28
N ALA A 179 23.70 -4.90 4.34
CA ALA A 179 23.17 -4.51 3.03
C ALA A 179 22.75 -5.74 2.20
N ILE A 180 23.57 -6.78 2.18
CA ILE A 180 23.28 -8.05 1.51
C ILE A 180 22.02 -8.68 2.11
N SER A 181 21.93 -8.84 3.43
CA SER A 181 20.74 -9.43 4.08
C SER A 181 19.48 -8.58 3.89
N ASN A 182 19.62 -7.28 3.61
CA ASN A 182 18.50 -6.38 3.33
C ASN A 182 18.11 -6.34 1.84
N ASN A 183 18.83 -7.04 0.97
CA ASN A 183 18.50 -7.11 -0.45
C ASN A 183 17.27 -8.00 -0.67
N ILE A 184 16.30 -7.46 -1.41
CA ILE A 184 15.05 -8.14 -1.74
C ILE A 184 15.25 -9.41 -2.57
N ASN A 185 16.33 -9.48 -3.35
CA ASN A 185 16.64 -10.61 -4.23
C ASN A 185 17.34 -11.78 -3.50
N ILE A 186 17.62 -11.66 -2.19
CA ILE A 186 18.12 -12.80 -1.40
C ILE A 186 16.97 -13.75 -1.10
N THR A 187 17.16 -15.02 -1.44
CA THR A 187 16.17 -16.08 -1.27
C THR A 187 16.65 -17.14 -0.28
N PRO A 188 15.75 -17.96 0.29
CA PRO A 188 16.13 -19.15 1.05
C PRO A 188 17.16 -20.03 0.35
N PHE A 189 17.00 -20.25 -0.96
CA PHE A 189 17.94 -21.05 -1.75
C PHE A 189 19.36 -20.47 -1.74
N ILE A 190 19.50 -19.14 -1.84
CA ILE A 190 20.82 -18.48 -1.77
C ILE A 190 21.42 -18.66 -0.38
N VAL A 191 20.63 -18.45 0.67
CA VAL A 191 21.08 -18.58 2.07
C VAL A 191 21.56 -20.00 2.38
N GLU A 192 20.80 -21.01 1.95
CA GLU A 192 21.10 -22.41 2.20
C GLU A 192 22.32 -22.94 1.43
N ASN A 193 22.52 -22.47 0.19
CA ASN A 193 23.70 -22.84 -0.59
C ASN A 193 24.97 -22.07 -0.18
N ASN A 194 24.85 -21.04 0.65
CA ASN A 194 25.97 -20.21 1.10
C ASN A 194 25.96 -20.09 2.64
N PRO A 195 26.03 -21.21 3.39
CA PRO A 195 25.80 -21.21 4.84
C PRO A 195 26.91 -20.52 5.64
N ASP A 196 28.11 -20.37 5.05
CA ASP A 196 29.28 -19.74 5.69
C ASP A 196 29.19 -18.21 5.72
N TYR A 197 28.26 -17.62 4.98
CA TYR A 197 28.00 -16.19 5.03
C TYR A 197 27.26 -15.82 6.31
N PRO A 198 27.63 -14.73 7.00
CA PRO A 198 26.99 -14.30 8.25
C PRO A 198 25.64 -13.63 7.98
N TRP A 199 24.67 -14.41 7.53
CA TRP A 199 23.30 -13.98 7.26
C TRP A 199 22.64 -13.42 8.51
N ILE A 200 22.08 -12.21 8.39
CA ILE A 200 21.39 -11.56 9.49
C ILE A 200 19.90 -11.89 9.39
N PHE A 201 19.48 -12.99 10.01
CA PHE A 201 18.09 -13.49 9.97
C PHE A 201 17.07 -12.46 10.49
N GLU A 202 17.49 -11.59 11.41
CA GLU A 202 16.67 -10.48 11.89
C GLU A 202 16.25 -9.51 10.77
N ILE A 203 17.14 -9.30 9.79
CA ILE A 203 16.88 -8.46 8.62
C ILE A 203 16.12 -9.26 7.56
N LEU A 204 16.50 -10.52 7.34
CA LEU A 204 15.83 -11.41 6.40
C LEU A 204 14.35 -11.64 6.75
N SER A 205 13.95 -11.48 8.01
CA SER A 205 12.54 -11.45 8.43
C SER A 205 11.67 -10.51 7.57
N LYS A 206 12.24 -9.43 7.01
CA LYS A 206 11.54 -8.44 6.16
C LYS A 206 11.27 -8.95 4.75
N ASN A 207 12.02 -9.95 4.29
CA ASN A 207 12.04 -10.37 2.91
C ASN A 207 10.92 -11.40 2.66
N GLU A 208 10.06 -11.10 1.70
CA GLU A 208 8.85 -11.88 1.38
C GLU A 208 9.17 -13.29 0.85
N HIS A 209 10.43 -13.55 0.44
CA HIS A 209 10.88 -14.90 0.08
C HIS A 209 11.05 -15.85 1.27
N PHE A 210 11.19 -15.33 2.49
CA PHE A 210 11.24 -16.14 3.72
C PHE A 210 9.82 -16.22 4.28
N ASP A 211 9.05 -17.15 3.74
CA ASP A 211 7.66 -17.32 4.11
C ASP A 211 7.48 -18.00 5.48
N PHE A 212 6.23 -18.04 5.94
CA PHE A 212 5.93 -18.60 7.26
C PHE A 212 6.32 -20.07 7.40
N ASP A 213 6.20 -20.85 6.33
CA ASP A 213 6.54 -22.27 6.32
C ASP A 213 8.05 -22.45 6.51
N TYR A 214 8.84 -21.61 5.83
CA TYR A 214 10.28 -21.54 6.03
C TYR A 214 10.64 -21.18 7.48
N ILE A 215 10.07 -20.11 8.01
CA ILE A 215 10.34 -19.63 9.37
C ILE A 215 10.06 -20.72 10.42
N CYS A 216 8.94 -21.45 10.27
CA CYS A 216 8.56 -22.53 11.18
C CYS A 216 9.48 -23.75 11.10
N ASN A 217 10.10 -24.02 9.95
CA ASN A 217 11.11 -25.08 9.80
C ASN A 217 12.47 -24.71 10.41
N PHE A 218 12.73 -23.42 10.62
CA PHE A 218 13.97 -22.91 11.23
C PHE A 218 13.69 -22.06 12.50
N PRO A 219 13.07 -22.66 13.54
CA PRO A 219 12.59 -21.91 14.71
C PRO A 219 13.70 -21.37 15.62
N ASP A 220 14.93 -21.87 15.46
CA ASP A 220 16.10 -21.50 16.25
C ASP A 220 16.88 -20.30 15.67
N LYS A 221 16.57 -19.87 14.45
CA LYS A 221 17.13 -18.64 13.89
C LYS A 221 16.53 -17.41 14.59
N SER A 222 17.32 -16.34 14.66
CA SER A 222 16.95 -15.08 15.30
C SER A 222 16.01 -14.25 14.41
N TRP A 223 14.79 -14.73 14.18
CA TRP A 223 13.78 -13.95 13.47
C TRP A 223 13.21 -12.83 14.36
N GLN A 224 12.89 -11.68 13.77
CA GLN A 224 12.35 -10.51 14.49
C GLN A 224 10.82 -10.46 14.43
N LEU A 225 10.15 -10.48 15.60
CA LEU A 225 8.70 -10.56 15.73
C LEU A 225 7.95 -9.44 15.00
N ASP A 226 8.28 -8.19 15.32
CA ASP A 226 7.58 -7.02 14.78
C ASP A 226 7.66 -6.98 13.26
N ILE A 227 8.77 -7.48 12.72
CA ILE A 227 9.02 -7.56 11.29
C ILE A 227 8.25 -8.72 10.66
N LEU A 228 8.23 -9.90 11.28
CA LEU A 228 7.41 -11.02 10.80
C LEU A 228 5.94 -10.62 10.74
N ALA A 229 5.45 -9.88 11.74
CA ALA A 229 4.10 -9.34 11.73
C ALA A 229 3.84 -8.43 10.50
N MET A 230 4.85 -7.80 9.90
CA MET A 230 4.73 -6.99 8.67
C MET A 230 4.85 -7.81 7.37
N ASN A 231 5.32 -9.06 7.44
CA ASN A 231 5.60 -9.88 6.27
C ASN A 231 4.29 -10.37 5.63
N LYS A 232 4.04 -9.97 4.37
CA LYS A 232 2.79 -10.29 3.66
C LYS A 232 2.62 -11.79 3.40
N SER A 233 3.69 -12.57 3.37
CA SER A 233 3.57 -14.02 3.20
C SER A 233 2.92 -14.72 4.41
N ILE A 234 2.85 -14.04 5.56
CA ILE A 234 2.25 -14.55 6.79
C ILE A 234 0.79 -14.11 6.84
N THR A 235 -0.11 -15.03 6.51
CA THR A 235 -1.56 -14.81 6.63
C THR A 235 -2.08 -15.33 7.96
N PHE A 236 -3.19 -14.78 8.44
CA PHE A 236 -3.81 -15.24 9.69
C PHE A 236 -4.24 -16.73 9.60
N GLU A 237 -4.68 -17.17 8.42
CA GLU A 237 -5.00 -18.59 8.18
C GLU A 237 -3.80 -19.50 8.39
N LYS A 238 -2.61 -19.12 7.87
CA LYS A 238 -1.38 -19.88 8.09
C LYS A 238 -0.98 -19.91 9.57
N ILE A 239 -1.17 -18.80 10.28
CA ILE A 239 -0.95 -18.73 11.73
C ILE A 239 -1.86 -19.73 12.46
N LEU A 240 -3.15 -19.77 12.12
CA LEU A 240 -4.10 -20.72 12.73
C LEU A 240 -3.78 -22.18 12.40
N GLN A 241 -3.38 -22.47 11.16
CA GLN A 241 -3.00 -23.83 10.73
C GLN A 241 -1.76 -24.33 11.48
N GLN A 242 -0.85 -23.43 11.85
CA GLN A 242 0.40 -23.76 12.54
C GLN A 242 0.42 -23.26 13.99
N LYS A 243 -0.75 -23.10 14.61
CA LYS A 243 -0.90 -22.54 15.97
C LYS A 243 -0.10 -23.28 17.06
N ASP A 244 0.26 -24.53 16.81
CA ASP A 244 1.01 -25.37 17.76
C ASP A 244 2.53 -25.25 17.58
N THR A 245 3.01 -24.54 16.54
CA THR A 245 4.44 -24.22 16.36
C THR A 245 4.87 -23.08 17.29
N LYS A 246 6.17 -22.96 17.55
CA LYS A 246 6.74 -21.84 18.34
C LYS A 246 6.26 -20.50 17.80
N TRP A 247 6.38 -20.27 16.49
CA TRP A 247 6.04 -18.98 15.87
C TRP A 247 4.54 -18.79 15.67
N GLY A 248 3.78 -19.84 15.35
CA GLY A 248 2.31 -19.77 15.24
C GLY A 248 1.65 -19.44 16.58
N ASN A 249 2.02 -20.15 17.65
CA ASN A 249 1.55 -19.84 19.00
C ASN A 249 1.91 -18.40 19.40
N PHE A 250 3.17 -18.02 19.16
CA PHE A 250 3.69 -16.73 19.55
C PHE A 250 3.02 -15.56 18.82
N LEU A 251 2.71 -15.68 17.52
CA LEU A 251 1.96 -14.66 16.78
C LEU A 251 0.49 -14.57 17.23
N LEU A 252 -0.16 -15.68 17.61
CA LEU A 252 -1.52 -15.67 18.15
C LEU A 252 -1.60 -14.92 19.49
N LEU A 253 -0.63 -15.12 20.38
CA LEU A 253 -0.55 -14.38 21.64
C LEU A 253 -0.23 -12.89 21.45
N ASN A 254 0.27 -12.50 20.28
CA ASN A 254 0.60 -11.13 19.91
C ASN A 254 -0.24 -10.65 18.72
N VAL A 255 -1.50 -11.06 18.63
CA VAL A 255 -2.39 -10.74 17.50
C VAL A 255 -2.54 -9.24 17.28
N ASP A 256 -2.45 -8.43 18.33
CA ASP A 256 -2.44 -6.95 18.23
C ASP A 256 -1.31 -6.42 17.33
N LEU A 257 -0.09 -6.99 17.46
CA LEU A 257 1.04 -6.62 16.61
C LEU A 257 0.78 -7.04 15.17
N PHE A 258 0.17 -8.20 14.97
CA PHE A 258 -0.21 -8.68 13.63
C PHE A 258 -1.27 -7.79 12.98
N ILE A 259 -2.34 -7.43 13.70
CA ILE A 259 -3.38 -6.50 13.25
C ILE A 259 -2.77 -5.13 12.92
N LYS A 260 -1.88 -4.62 13.77
CA LYS A 260 -1.23 -3.32 13.57
C LYS A 260 -0.33 -3.29 12.34
N ASN A 261 0.46 -4.35 12.13
CA ASN A 261 1.60 -4.30 11.24
C ASN A 261 1.38 -5.05 9.91
N ASN A 262 0.59 -6.12 9.89
CA ASN A 262 0.37 -6.92 8.68
C ASN A 262 -0.52 -6.17 7.68
N LYS A 263 -0.37 -6.40 6.38
CA LYS A 263 -1.26 -5.83 5.35
C LYS A 263 -2.40 -6.77 4.96
N ASN A 264 -2.29 -8.05 5.29
CA ASN A 264 -3.21 -9.11 4.91
C ASN A 264 -4.13 -9.54 6.07
N PHE A 265 -4.25 -8.71 7.11
CA PHE A 265 -5.29 -8.94 8.12
C PHE A 265 -6.63 -8.46 7.56
N ASN A 266 -7.70 -9.16 7.93
CA ASN A 266 -9.05 -8.95 7.42
C ASN A 266 -10.04 -8.69 8.59
N TRP A 267 -11.28 -8.26 8.32
CA TRP A 267 -12.26 -7.95 9.37
C TRP A 267 -12.52 -9.16 10.28
N SER A 268 -12.49 -10.37 9.72
CA SER A 268 -12.71 -11.60 10.49
C SER A 268 -11.63 -11.84 11.55
N VAL A 269 -10.40 -11.38 11.30
CA VAL A 269 -9.31 -11.42 12.30
C VAL A 269 -9.59 -10.46 13.45
N LEU A 270 -10.06 -9.25 13.16
CA LEU A 270 -10.41 -8.27 14.19
C LEU A 270 -11.60 -8.75 15.03
N GLU A 271 -12.65 -9.27 14.37
CA GLU A 271 -13.80 -9.87 15.05
C GLU A 271 -13.36 -11.04 15.93
N TYR A 272 -12.56 -11.97 15.40
CA TYR A 272 -12.00 -13.08 16.17
C TYR A 272 -11.23 -12.60 17.40
N ALA A 273 -10.39 -11.58 17.26
CA ALA A 273 -9.61 -11.03 18.38
C ALA A 273 -10.52 -10.38 19.44
N ILE A 274 -11.59 -9.69 19.03
CA ILE A 274 -12.61 -9.12 19.92
C ILE A 274 -13.36 -10.23 20.66
N GLU A 275 -13.89 -11.21 19.93
CA GLU A 275 -14.71 -12.31 20.47
C GLU A 275 -13.94 -13.17 21.48
N ASN A 276 -12.64 -13.38 21.24
CA ASN A 276 -11.80 -14.20 22.08
C ASN A 276 -11.03 -13.37 23.13
N ASN A 277 -11.32 -12.07 23.26
CA ASN A 277 -10.66 -11.17 24.20
C ASN A 277 -9.12 -11.23 24.11
N LEU A 278 -8.61 -11.34 22.88
CA LEU A 278 -7.18 -11.43 22.57
C LEU A 278 -6.54 -10.05 22.39
N LEU A 279 -7.37 -9.00 22.33
CA LEU A 279 -6.91 -7.62 22.30
C LEU A 279 -6.44 -7.21 23.70
N ASN A 280 -5.14 -6.94 23.86
CA ASN A 280 -4.61 -6.48 25.13
C ASN A 280 -4.96 -5.01 25.34
N MET A 281 -6.01 -4.73 26.11
CA MET A 281 -6.52 -3.39 26.41
C MET A 281 -5.47 -2.41 26.98
N ASN A 282 -4.37 -2.90 27.57
CA ASN A 282 -3.28 -2.06 28.08
C ASN A 282 -2.24 -1.68 27.00
N ASN A 283 -2.16 -2.45 25.91
CA ASN A 283 -1.30 -2.20 24.74
C ASN A 283 -2.11 -1.72 23.51
N CYS A 284 -3.45 -1.79 23.56
CA CYS A 284 -4.42 -1.32 22.55
C CYS A 284 -4.51 0.22 22.45
N LEU A 285 -3.39 0.93 22.68
CA LEU A 285 -3.41 2.38 22.54
C LEU A 285 -3.80 2.81 21.14
N ASP A 286 -3.66 1.96 20.12
CA ASP A 286 -4.09 2.32 18.78
C ASP A 286 -4.40 1.06 17.93
N ILE A 287 -5.67 0.69 17.77
CA ILE A 287 -6.05 -0.27 16.71
C ILE A 287 -6.06 0.50 15.38
N PHE A 288 -5.34 -0.01 14.38
CA PHE A 288 -5.22 0.60 13.06
C PHE A 288 -5.77 -0.36 12.01
N PRO A 289 -7.09 -0.38 11.77
CA PRO A 289 -7.63 -1.11 10.63
C PRO A 289 -6.96 -0.52 9.39
N LYS A 290 -6.32 -1.36 8.57
CA LYS A 290 -5.93 -0.97 7.21
C LYS A 290 -7.19 -1.07 6.35
N SER A 291 -7.11 -0.60 5.10
CA SER A 291 -8.12 -1.01 4.13
C SER A 291 -8.06 -2.52 4.00
N PHE A 292 -9.19 -3.16 4.26
CA PHE A 292 -9.41 -4.58 4.04
C PHE A 292 -9.60 -4.81 2.54
N GLU A 293 -8.48 -5.03 1.84
CA GLU A 293 -8.45 -4.99 0.37
C GLU A 293 -9.23 -6.14 -0.27
N ASP A 294 -9.17 -7.34 0.31
CA ASP A 294 -9.93 -8.49 -0.19
C ASP A 294 -11.44 -8.22 -0.04
N GLU A 295 -11.89 -7.76 1.12
CA GLU A 295 -13.30 -7.40 1.34
C GLU A 295 -13.74 -6.22 0.48
N LYS A 296 -12.84 -5.26 0.22
CA LYS A 296 -13.09 -4.17 -0.73
C LYS A 296 -13.27 -4.69 -2.14
N ILE A 297 -12.44 -5.63 -2.59
CA ILE A 297 -12.55 -6.28 -3.90
C ILE A 297 -13.86 -7.06 -3.99
N GLU A 298 -14.18 -7.90 -3.01
CA GLU A 298 -15.43 -8.65 -2.95
C GLU A 298 -16.64 -7.72 -2.99
N TYR A 299 -16.62 -6.63 -2.22
CA TYR A 299 -17.66 -5.61 -2.23
C TYR A 299 -17.82 -4.99 -3.63
N ILE A 300 -16.73 -4.59 -4.28
CA ILE A 300 -16.76 -4.00 -5.62
C ILE A 300 -17.28 -5.00 -6.65
N GLN A 301 -16.82 -6.26 -6.59
CA GLN A 301 -17.29 -7.33 -7.48
C GLN A 301 -18.77 -7.61 -7.29
N TYR A 302 -19.24 -7.71 -6.04
CA TYR A 302 -20.65 -7.87 -5.72
C TYR A 302 -21.50 -6.73 -6.32
N ARG A 303 -21.06 -5.47 -6.14
CA ARG A 303 -21.77 -4.30 -6.68
C ARG A 303 -21.76 -4.26 -8.21
N ASN A 304 -20.66 -4.63 -8.85
CA ASN A 304 -20.58 -4.76 -10.30
C ASN A 304 -21.54 -5.83 -10.81
N ASN A 305 -21.55 -7.02 -10.21
CA ASN A 305 -22.46 -8.11 -10.59
C ASN A 305 -23.93 -7.70 -10.43
N GLN A 306 -24.30 -6.97 -9.37
CA GLN A 306 -25.66 -6.44 -9.22
C GLN A 306 -26.02 -5.48 -10.35
N LYS A 307 -25.09 -4.60 -10.73
CA LYS A 307 -25.31 -3.68 -11.83
C LYS A 307 -25.42 -4.41 -13.16
N ASP A 308 -24.52 -5.34 -13.43
CA ASP A 308 -24.53 -6.13 -14.67
C ASP A 308 -25.82 -6.93 -14.78
N TYR A 309 -26.34 -7.45 -13.67
CA TYR A 309 -27.66 -8.08 -13.62
C TYR A 309 -28.80 -7.10 -13.92
N VAL A 310 -28.79 -5.90 -13.34
CA VAL A 310 -29.81 -4.87 -13.63
C VAL A 310 -29.72 -4.40 -15.08
N ASN A 311 -28.52 -4.22 -15.61
CA ASN A 311 -28.27 -3.86 -17.01
C ASN A 311 -28.71 -4.98 -17.95
N PHE A 312 -28.42 -6.24 -17.62
CA PHE A 312 -28.87 -7.41 -18.35
C PHE A 312 -30.40 -7.47 -18.40
N ILE A 313 -31.08 -7.31 -17.26
CA ILE A 313 -32.55 -7.22 -17.22
C ILE A 313 -33.04 -6.04 -18.06
N PHE A 314 -32.38 -4.88 -17.98
CA PHE A 314 -32.76 -3.71 -18.75
C PHE A 314 -32.61 -3.94 -20.26
N GLU A 315 -31.52 -4.54 -20.71
CA GLU A 315 -31.28 -4.90 -22.12
C GLU A 315 -32.27 -5.96 -22.60
N ASP A 316 -32.54 -7.00 -21.81
CA ASP A 316 -33.57 -8.01 -22.11
C ASP A 316 -34.96 -7.38 -22.18
N LEU A 317 -35.32 -6.51 -21.24
CA LEU A 317 -36.58 -5.78 -21.27
C LEU A 317 -36.68 -4.87 -22.48
N MET A 318 -35.62 -4.13 -22.83
CA MET A 318 -35.59 -3.29 -24.02
C MET A 318 -35.70 -4.12 -25.30
N ALA A 319 -35.04 -5.28 -25.37
CA ALA A 319 -35.13 -6.21 -26.50
C ALA A 319 -36.55 -6.80 -26.66
N VAL A 320 -37.25 -7.05 -25.56
CA VAL A 320 -38.65 -7.51 -25.55
C VAL A 320 -39.60 -6.36 -25.93
N VAL A 321 -39.41 -5.17 -25.37
CA VAL A 321 -40.28 -3.99 -25.59
C VAL A 321 -40.14 -3.42 -27.00
N TRP A 322 -38.98 -3.53 -27.64
CA TRP A 322 -38.70 -2.98 -28.97
C TRP A 322 -38.88 -3.99 -30.12
N GLN A 323 -39.50 -5.16 -29.88
CA GLN A 323 -39.92 -6.00 -30.99
C GLN A 323 -40.99 -5.29 -31.83
N PRO A 324 -40.95 -5.35 -33.17
CA PRO A 324 -41.94 -4.69 -34.04
C PRO A 324 -43.40 -5.02 -33.71
N ALA A 325 -43.65 -6.19 -33.11
CA ALA A 325 -44.98 -6.65 -32.70
C ALA A 325 -45.51 -5.99 -31.40
N ASN A 326 -44.65 -5.33 -30.62
CA ASN A 326 -45.01 -4.68 -29.35
C ASN A 326 -45.11 -3.15 -29.46
N ILE A 327 -44.85 -2.59 -30.65
CA ILE A 327 -44.89 -1.14 -30.93
C ILE A 327 -46.33 -0.56 -30.81
N ASP A 328 -47.38 -1.38 -30.95
CA ASP A 328 -48.77 -0.93 -30.83
C ASP A 328 -49.19 -0.55 -29.40
N PHE A 329 -48.38 -0.88 -28.38
CA PHE A 329 -48.71 -0.53 -26.99
C PHE A 329 -48.49 0.97 -26.66
N PHE A 330 -47.73 1.70 -27.48
CA PHE A 330 -47.42 3.11 -27.24
C PHE A 330 -48.49 4.10 -27.75
N GLN A 331 -49.45 3.68 -28.58
CA GLN A 331 -50.60 4.54 -28.91
C GLN A 331 -51.59 4.70 -27.74
N TYR A 332 -51.50 3.87 -26.70
CA TYR A 332 -52.40 3.89 -25.55
C TYR A 332 -51.86 4.64 -24.32
N LEU A 333 -50.57 5.00 -24.29
CA LEU A 333 -49.95 5.71 -23.16
C LEU A 333 -49.83 7.23 -23.37
N ASP A 334 -50.00 7.72 -24.61
CA ASP A 334 -49.98 9.15 -24.94
C ASP A 334 -51.26 9.91 -24.51
N SER A 335 -52.29 9.22 -24.00
CA SER A 335 -53.53 9.87 -23.54
C SER A 335 -53.59 10.20 -22.05
N ASP A 336 -52.66 9.73 -21.21
CA ASP A 336 -52.78 9.85 -19.74
C ASP A 336 -51.60 10.53 -19.00
N PHE A 337 -50.56 11.00 -19.70
CA PHE A 337 -49.51 11.83 -19.07
C PHE A 337 -49.52 13.26 -19.58
N GLY A 338 -50.60 13.97 -19.24
CA GLY A 338 -50.62 15.44 -19.25
C GLY A 338 -49.74 16.01 -18.14
N TYR A 339 -48.43 16.14 -18.37
CA TYR A 339 -47.60 17.04 -17.58
C TYR A 339 -47.66 18.46 -18.16
N ARG A 340 -48.28 19.35 -17.38
CA ARG A 340 -48.24 20.80 -17.54
C ARG A 340 -46.80 21.30 -17.47
N ASN A 341 -46.46 22.16 -18.42
CA ASN A 341 -45.32 23.08 -18.36
C ASN A 341 -45.42 24.00 -17.13
N LEU A 342 -44.36 24.04 -16.31
CA LEU A 342 -43.54 25.23 -15.97
C LEU A 342 -42.43 24.85 -14.99
#